data_AF-A0A7C5WXS5-F1
#
_entry.id   AF-A0A7C5WXS5-F1
#
_cell.length_a   1.000
_cell.length_b   1.000
_cell.length_c   1.000
_cell.angle_alpha   90.00
_cell.angle_beta   90.00
_cell.angle_gamma   90.00
#
_symmetry.space_group_name_H-M   'P 1'
#
loop_
_entity.id
_entity.type
_entity.pdbx_description
1 polymer ?
#
loop_
_entity_poly.entity_id
_entity_poly.type
_entity_poly.pdbx_seq_one_letter_code
_entity_poly.pdbx_strand_id
1 'polypeptide(L)'
;MLNRVFRIFREKGGILKALDLWDWYESLEPKWQKKVKYYFSLKTIKNLNFPYKAKHFDSGDVQTAYTKRTFLGSLAQTALLERDFETAHWLYWEALKQEGTPYEEHLILNDLLLLYQKLKDFEKMEEVAKRDVELFPEYAEELKERNGGKLPQINSFEVLVYLYERKGLFEDALELIKRIKELGIPYPQEEEVLKRISDKINSL
;
A
#
# COMPACT_ATOMS: atom_id res chain seq x y z
N MET A 1 -9.53 39.15 -14.30
CA MET A 1 -9.32 39.42 -12.86
C MET A 1 -10.54 39.09 -11.97
N LEU A 2 -11.51 38.28 -12.43
CA LEU A 2 -12.73 37.96 -11.66
C LEU A 2 -12.71 36.63 -10.88
N ASN A 3 -11.71 35.76 -11.11
CA ASN A 3 -11.63 34.44 -10.44
C ASN A 3 -10.89 34.44 -9.10
N ARG A 4 -10.29 35.56 -8.66
CA ARG A 4 -9.57 35.64 -7.37
C ARG A 4 -10.44 36.06 -6.19
N VAL A 5 -11.65 36.60 -6.43
CA VAL A 5 -12.47 37.22 -5.37
C VAL A 5 -13.48 36.26 -4.72
N PHE A 6 -13.78 35.10 -5.34
CA PHE A 6 -14.66 34.07 -4.73
C PHE A 6 -13.94 33.08 -3.81
N ARG A 7 -12.65 33.26 -3.57
CA ARG A 7 -11.85 32.41 -2.66
C ARG A 7 -11.94 32.86 -1.19
N ILE A 8 -12.91 33.70 -0.87
CA ILE A 8 -13.10 34.33 0.43
C ILE A 8 -14.05 33.44 1.24
N PHE A 9 -13.47 32.63 2.12
CA PHE A 9 -14.11 31.77 3.15
C PHE A 9 -15.05 30.66 2.66
N ARG A 10 -14.56 29.73 1.83
CA ARG A 10 -15.14 28.38 1.87
C ARG A 10 -14.63 27.73 3.15
N GLU A 11 -15.52 27.42 4.08
CA GLU A 11 -15.16 26.76 5.33
C GLU A 11 -14.39 25.45 5.00
N LYS A 12 -13.13 25.37 5.44
CA LYS A 12 -12.32 24.16 5.33
C LYS A 12 -13.01 23.07 6.16
N GLY A 13 -13.68 22.13 5.49
CA GLY A 13 -14.47 21.06 6.08
C GLY A 13 -14.14 19.68 5.52
N GLY A 14 -15.04 18.73 5.75
CA GLY A 14 -14.99 17.40 5.16
C GLY A 14 -13.88 16.51 5.72
N ILE A 15 -13.57 15.46 4.97
CA ILE A 15 -12.53 14.50 5.32
C ILE A 15 -11.14 15.14 5.37
N LEU A 16 -10.90 16.18 4.55
CA LEU A 16 -9.65 16.94 4.60
C LEU A 16 -9.46 17.65 5.95
N LYS A 17 -10.54 18.14 6.58
CA LYS A 17 -10.48 18.72 7.93
C LYS A 17 -10.34 17.63 8.99
N ALA A 18 -11.16 16.59 8.89
CA ALA A 18 -11.18 15.49 9.86
C ALA A 18 -9.81 14.79 9.99
N LEU A 19 -9.08 14.70 8.88
CA LEU A 19 -7.76 14.08 8.83
C LEU A 19 -6.61 15.08 8.86
N ASP A 20 -6.86 16.38 9.05
CA ASP A 20 -5.79 17.40 9.03
C ASP A 20 -4.91 17.32 7.76
N LEU A 21 -5.56 17.24 6.60
CA LEU A 21 -4.94 17.11 5.27
C LEU A 21 -5.08 18.37 4.41
N TRP A 22 -5.65 19.46 4.93
CA TRP A 22 -5.88 20.68 4.15
C TRP A 22 -4.58 21.30 3.64
N ASP A 23 -3.58 21.44 4.49
CA ASP A 23 -2.32 22.10 4.12
C ASP A 23 -1.52 21.23 3.13
N TRP A 24 -1.50 19.91 3.36
CA TRP A 24 -0.98 18.96 2.38
C TRP A 24 -1.71 19.11 1.03
N TYR A 25 -3.04 19.05 1.01
CA TYR A 25 -3.83 19.12 -0.22
C TYR A 25 -3.63 20.44 -0.97
N GLU A 26 -3.60 21.57 -0.26
CA GLU A 26 -3.39 22.89 -0.87
C GLU A 26 -1.97 23.09 -1.39
N SER A 27 -0.98 22.41 -0.81
CA SER A 27 0.41 22.43 -1.29
C SER A 27 0.61 21.67 -2.62
N LEU A 28 -0.30 20.74 -2.94
CA LEU A 28 -0.20 19.93 -4.16
C LEU A 28 -0.37 20.78 -5.43
N GLU A 29 0.32 20.38 -6.49
CA GLU A 29 0.04 20.94 -7.82
C GLU A 29 -1.42 20.69 -8.25
N PRO A 30 -2.00 21.57 -9.08
CA PRO A 30 -3.40 21.42 -9.51
C PRO A 30 -3.75 20.08 -10.17
N LYS A 31 -2.78 19.43 -10.85
CA LYS A 31 -2.96 18.08 -11.42
C LYS A 31 -3.28 17.07 -10.32
N TRP A 32 -2.51 17.09 -9.23
CA TRP A 32 -2.63 16.15 -8.12
C TRP A 32 -3.85 16.44 -7.24
N GLN A 33 -4.18 17.72 -7.01
CA GLN A 33 -5.44 18.09 -6.35
C GLN A 33 -6.67 17.53 -7.07
N LYS A 34 -6.67 17.57 -8.41
CA LYS A 34 -7.74 16.99 -9.24
C LYS A 34 -7.78 15.47 -9.11
N LYS A 35 -6.63 14.80 -9.13
CA LYS A 35 -6.55 13.32 -9.00
C LYS A 35 -7.08 12.84 -7.65
N VAL A 36 -6.69 13.46 -6.54
CA VAL A 36 -7.20 13.12 -5.20
C VAL A 36 -8.72 13.27 -5.14
N LYS A 37 -9.24 14.42 -5.59
CA LYS A 37 -10.70 14.68 -5.57
C LYS A 37 -11.47 13.75 -6.52
N TYR A 38 -10.89 13.43 -7.67
CA TYR A 38 -11.45 12.48 -8.63
C TYR A 38 -11.57 11.09 -8.01
N TYR A 39 -10.49 10.54 -7.43
CA TYR A 39 -10.52 9.20 -6.85
C TYR A 39 -11.35 9.10 -5.58
N PHE A 40 -11.42 10.16 -4.77
CA PHE A 40 -12.41 10.24 -3.71
C PHE A 40 -13.83 10.11 -4.27
N SER A 41 -14.17 10.93 -5.26
CA SER A 41 -15.51 10.93 -5.88
C SER A 41 -15.83 9.58 -6.54
N LEU A 42 -14.88 9.00 -7.26
CA LEU A 42 -15.05 7.69 -7.88
C LEU A 42 -15.29 6.60 -6.85
N LYS A 43 -14.58 6.62 -5.72
CA LYS A 43 -14.79 5.69 -4.61
C LYS A 43 -16.19 5.82 -4.02
N THR A 44 -16.72 7.04 -3.87
CA THR A 44 -18.13 7.26 -3.43
C THR A 44 -19.17 6.70 -4.40
N ILE A 45 -18.83 6.56 -5.68
CA ILE A 45 -19.74 6.01 -6.70
C ILE A 45 -19.63 4.49 -6.77
N LYS A 46 -18.41 3.95 -6.75
CA LYS A 46 -18.14 2.53 -7.00
C LYS A 46 -18.20 1.65 -5.76
N ASN A 47 -18.03 2.21 -4.57
CA ASN A 47 -18.03 1.44 -3.33
C ASN A 47 -19.20 1.87 -2.43
N LEU A 48 -20.26 1.05 -2.41
CA LEU A 48 -21.46 1.27 -1.61
C LEU A 48 -21.18 1.28 -0.09
N ASN A 49 -20.09 0.64 0.35
CA ASN A 49 -19.67 0.62 1.76
C ASN A 49 -18.77 1.81 2.13
N PHE A 50 -18.40 2.67 1.17
CA PHE A 50 -17.65 3.88 1.48
C PHE A 50 -18.61 4.91 2.11
N PRO A 51 -18.40 5.32 3.37
CA PRO A 51 -19.42 6.04 4.14
C PRO A 51 -19.57 7.52 3.75
N TYR A 52 -18.88 7.96 2.69
CA TYR A 52 -18.82 9.36 2.31
C TYR A 52 -19.53 9.62 0.98
N LYS A 53 -20.04 10.85 0.85
CA LYS A 53 -20.57 11.41 -0.41
C LYS A 53 -19.54 12.37 -0.98
N ALA A 54 -19.62 12.67 -2.28
CA ALA A 54 -18.69 13.60 -2.94
C ALA A 54 -18.52 14.94 -2.20
N LYS A 55 -19.60 15.49 -1.60
CA LYS A 55 -19.56 16.72 -0.79
C LYS A 55 -18.69 16.61 0.48
N HIS A 56 -18.56 15.43 1.06
CA HIS A 56 -17.78 15.19 2.28
C HIS A 56 -16.27 15.26 2.03
N PHE A 57 -15.81 15.49 0.79
CA PHE A 57 -14.40 15.72 0.52
C PHE A 57 -13.88 16.98 1.21
N ASP A 58 -14.53 18.11 0.96
CA ASP A 58 -14.05 19.45 1.33
C ASP A 58 -15.07 20.24 2.18
N SER A 59 -16.20 19.63 2.57
CA SER A 59 -17.27 20.34 3.28
C SER A 59 -18.01 19.48 4.31
N GLY A 60 -18.62 20.16 5.29
CA GLY A 60 -19.37 19.56 6.38
C GLY A 60 -18.49 19.05 7.52
N ASP A 61 -19.13 18.54 8.56
CA ASP A 61 -18.47 17.83 9.64
C ASP A 61 -18.43 16.33 9.33
N VAL A 62 -17.25 15.70 9.44
CA VAL A 62 -17.01 14.32 9.04
C VAL A 62 -16.25 13.61 10.14
N GLN A 63 -16.81 12.51 10.62
CA GLN A 63 -16.09 11.56 11.46
C GLN A 63 -15.54 10.42 10.60
N THR A 64 -14.36 9.93 10.97
CA THR A 64 -13.67 8.91 10.19
C THR A 64 -12.86 7.99 11.08
N ALA A 65 -12.85 6.71 10.72
CA ALA A 65 -11.93 5.72 11.27
C ALA A 65 -10.64 5.61 10.42
N TYR A 66 -10.56 6.34 9.30
CA TYR A 66 -9.33 6.42 8.54
C TYR A 66 -8.29 7.25 9.29
N THR A 67 -7.04 6.89 9.10
CA THR A 67 -5.87 7.74 9.33
C THR A 67 -5.50 8.47 8.03
N LYS A 68 -4.60 9.46 8.11
CA LYS A 68 -4.05 10.14 6.92
C LYS A 68 -3.52 9.11 5.90
N ARG A 69 -2.71 8.16 6.38
CA ARG A 69 -2.10 7.07 5.59
C ARG A 69 -3.15 6.15 4.96
N THR A 70 -4.05 5.59 5.76
CA THR A 70 -5.05 4.63 5.24
C THR A 70 -6.08 5.30 4.34
N PHE A 71 -6.41 6.57 4.54
CA PHE A 71 -7.26 7.32 3.62
C PHE A 71 -6.63 7.44 2.24
N LEU A 72 -5.39 7.94 2.15
CA LEU A 72 -4.67 8.08 0.88
C LEU A 72 -4.44 6.73 0.21
N GLY A 73 -4.05 5.71 0.98
CA GLY A 73 -3.95 4.32 0.49
C GLY A 73 -5.26 3.80 -0.09
N SER A 74 -6.40 4.12 0.53
CA SER A 74 -7.71 3.71 0.01
C SER A 74 -8.09 4.38 -1.31
N LEU A 75 -7.61 5.61 -1.56
CA LEU A 75 -7.77 6.30 -2.84
C LEU A 75 -6.82 5.70 -3.88
N ALA A 76 -5.57 5.41 -3.49
CA ALA A 76 -4.57 4.75 -4.32
C ALA A 76 -5.07 3.38 -4.81
N GLN A 77 -5.68 2.59 -3.93
CA GLN A 77 -6.28 1.30 -4.28
C GLN A 77 -7.40 1.46 -5.31
N THR A 78 -8.18 2.54 -5.22
CA THR A 78 -9.21 2.82 -6.22
C THR A 78 -8.55 3.14 -7.58
N ALA A 79 -7.48 3.93 -7.60
CA ALA A 79 -6.69 4.17 -8.82
C ALA A 79 -6.06 2.90 -9.40
N LEU A 80 -5.56 2.01 -8.54
CA LEU A 80 -4.97 0.72 -8.94
C LEU A 80 -6.02 -0.16 -9.64
N LEU A 81 -7.24 -0.23 -9.10
CA LEU A 81 -8.35 -0.97 -9.70
C LEU A 81 -8.79 -0.39 -11.05
N GLU A 82 -8.72 0.93 -11.22
CA GLU A 82 -8.94 1.61 -12.51
C GLU A 82 -7.75 1.50 -13.48
N ARG A 83 -6.66 0.83 -13.09
CA ARG A 83 -5.41 0.71 -13.87
C ARG A 83 -4.72 2.05 -14.15
N ASP A 84 -5.01 3.09 -13.36
CA ASP A 84 -4.23 4.33 -13.35
C ASP A 84 -3.02 4.14 -12.43
N PHE A 85 -2.04 3.41 -12.94
CA PHE A 85 -0.86 3.03 -12.16
C PHE A 85 0.02 4.23 -11.77
N GLU A 86 0.03 5.30 -12.58
CA GLU A 86 0.74 6.54 -12.24
C GLU A 86 0.15 7.17 -10.97
N THR A 87 -1.18 7.33 -10.92
CA THR A 87 -1.84 7.94 -9.77
C THR A 87 -1.82 7.01 -8.55
N ALA A 88 -2.00 5.70 -8.75
CA ALA A 88 -1.90 4.73 -7.67
C ALA A 88 -0.51 4.75 -7.02
N HIS A 89 0.55 4.66 -7.82
CA HIS A 89 1.92 4.75 -7.35
C HIS A 89 2.14 6.04 -6.56
N TRP A 90 1.78 7.18 -7.13
CA TRP A 90 1.95 8.48 -6.45
C TRP A 90 1.19 8.55 -5.12
N LEU A 91 -0.08 8.16 -5.08
CA LEU A 91 -0.89 8.21 -3.85
C LEU A 91 -0.37 7.26 -2.76
N TYR A 92 0.09 6.06 -3.11
CA TYR A 92 0.69 5.15 -2.13
C TYR A 92 1.95 5.73 -1.51
N TRP A 93 2.82 6.36 -2.31
CA TRP A 93 4.01 7.03 -1.77
C TRP A 93 3.67 8.29 -0.96
N GLU A 94 2.65 9.05 -1.35
CA GLU A 94 2.13 10.14 -0.50
C GLU A 94 1.56 9.62 0.83
N ALA A 95 0.92 8.44 0.83
CA ALA A 95 0.43 7.79 2.03
C ALA A 95 1.58 7.38 2.97
N LEU A 96 2.67 6.83 2.44
CA LEU A 96 3.85 6.45 3.22
C LEU A 96 4.58 7.64 3.86
N LYS A 97 4.46 8.85 3.26
CA LYS A 97 4.98 10.09 3.86
C LYS A 97 4.16 10.59 5.05
N GLN A 98 2.90 10.16 5.18
CA GLN A 98 2.07 10.52 6.32
C GLN A 98 2.47 9.69 7.54
N GLU A 99 2.26 10.23 8.73
CA GLU A 99 2.33 9.46 9.98
C GLU A 99 1.36 8.27 9.94
N GLY A 100 1.78 7.15 10.54
CA GLY A 100 1.01 5.92 10.61
C GLY A 100 1.77 4.80 11.32
N THR A 101 1.11 3.67 11.52
CA THR A 101 1.71 2.51 12.22
C THR A 101 2.51 1.62 11.25
N PRO A 102 3.41 0.75 11.77
CA PRO A 102 4.07 -0.29 10.98
C PRO A 102 3.07 -1.21 10.24
N TYR A 103 1.95 -1.56 10.90
CA TYR A 103 0.90 -2.33 10.26
C TYR A 103 0.25 -1.59 9.07
N GLU A 104 -0.03 -0.29 9.22
CA GLU A 104 -0.55 0.50 8.10
C GLU A 104 0.46 0.63 6.95
N GLU A 105 1.75 0.73 7.26
CA GLU A 105 2.81 0.73 6.25
C GLU A 105 2.85 -0.59 5.48
N HIS A 106 2.78 -1.73 6.17
CA HIS A 106 2.66 -3.06 5.55
C HIS A 106 1.50 -3.13 4.55
N LEU A 107 0.31 -2.60 4.91
CA LEU A 107 -0.84 -2.56 4.00
C LEU A 107 -0.54 -1.79 2.70
N ILE A 108 0.16 -0.65 2.81
CA ILE A 108 0.54 0.16 1.64
C ILE A 108 1.63 -0.53 0.82
N LEU A 109 2.62 -1.14 1.46
CA LEU A 109 3.71 -1.86 0.78
C LEU A 109 3.19 -3.09 0.02
N ASN A 110 2.26 -3.85 0.61
CA ASN A 110 1.63 -4.99 -0.06
C ASN A 110 0.87 -4.57 -1.33
N ASP A 111 0.18 -3.43 -1.28
CA ASP A 111 -0.53 -2.88 -2.44
C ASP A 111 0.44 -2.33 -3.53
N LEU A 112 1.54 -1.68 -3.11
CA LEU A 112 2.61 -1.26 -4.02
C LEU A 112 3.28 -2.47 -4.68
N LEU A 113 3.50 -3.56 -3.94
CA LEU A 113 4.05 -4.80 -4.46
C LEU A 113 3.15 -5.38 -5.55
N LEU A 114 1.83 -5.40 -5.33
CA LEU A 114 0.85 -5.81 -6.33
C LEU A 114 0.89 -4.91 -7.58
N LEU A 115 1.03 -3.59 -7.40
CA LEU A 115 1.19 -2.65 -8.51
C LEU A 115 2.44 -2.99 -9.33
N TYR A 116 3.60 -3.19 -8.69
CA TYR A 116 4.84 -3.48 -9.41
C TYR A 116 4.87 -4.87 -10.04
N GLN A 117 4.20 -5.86 -9.44
CA GLN A 117 3.95 -7.16 -10.09
C GLN A 117 3.17 -6.98 -11.40
N LYS A 118 2.14 -6.12 -11.44
CA LYS A 118 1.38 -5.82 -12.67
C LYS A 118 2.23 -5.12 -13.73
N LEU A 119 3.17 -4.27 -13.31
CA LEU A 119 4.12 -3.58 -14.21
C LEU A 119 5.32 -4.45 -14.61
N LYS A 120 5.54 -5.59 -13.93
CA LYS A 120 6.76 -6.40 -14.03
C LYS A 120 8.03 -5.60 -13.72
N ASP A 121 7.92 -4.65 -12.80
CA ASP A 121 9.04 -3.82 -12.33
C ASP A 121 9.76 -4.54 -11.19
N PHE A 122 10.68 -5.44 -11.54
CA PHE A 122 11.34 -6.32 -10.59
C PHE A 122 12.22 -5.58 -9.57
N GLU A 123 12.80 -4.45 -9.95
CA GLU A 123 13.62 -3.62 -9.06
C GLU A 123 12.75 -3.02 -7.95
N LYS A 124 11.61 -2.41 -8.33
CA LYS A 124 10.69 -1.85 -7.33
C LYS A 124 9.95 -2.92 -6.53
N MET A 125 9.67 -4.09 -7.11
CA MET A 125 9.16 -5.24 -6.36
C MET A 125 10.14 -5.62 -5.23
N GLU A 126 11.43 -5.69 -5.53
CA GLU A 126 12.46 -6.00 -4.53
C GLU A 126 12.55 -4.91 -3.46
N GLU A 127 12.55 -3.63 -3.86
CA GLU A 127 12.62 -2.49 -2.95
C GLU A 127 11.50 -2.55 -1.89
N VAL A 128 10.24 -2.65 -2.32
CA VAL A 128 9.12 -2.65 -1.38
C VAL A 128 9.02 -3.95 -0.59
N ALA A 129 9.36 -5.09 -1.19
CA ALA A 129 9.30 -6.36 -0.50
C ALA A 129 10.40 -6.48 0.57
N LYS A 130 11.62 -5.98 0.31
CA LYS A 130 12.70 -5.90 1.33
C LYS A 130 12.28 -5.02 2.49
N ARG A 131 11.76 -3.82 2.19
CA ARG A 131 11.27 -2.89 3.22
C ARG A 131 10.20 -3.53 4.10
N ASP A 132 9.24 -4.25 3.52
CA ASP A 132 8.17 -4.92 4.28
C ASP A 132 8.70 -6.08 5.14
N VAL A 133 9.65 -6.88 4.61
CA VAL A 133 10.29 -7.98 5.35
C VAL A 133 11.20 -7.48 6.49
N GLU A 134 11.83 -6.33 6.33
CA GLU A 134 12.58 -5.64 7.38
C GLU A 134 11.65 -5.07 8.46
N LEU A 135 10.51 -4.50 8.05
CA LEU A 135 9.49 -3.96 8.95
C LEU A 135 8.70 -5.04 9.70
N PHE A 136 8.66 -6.28 9.20
CA PHE A 136 7.86 -7.38 9.74
C PHE A 136 7.85 -7.51 11.28
N PRO A 137 9.00 -7.47 11.98
CA PRO A 137 9.03 -7.58 13.45
C PRO A 137 8.19 -6.52 14.17
N GLU A 138 7.97 -5.35 13.56
CA GLU A 138 7.22 -4.24 14.15
C GLU A 138 5.70 -4.39 14.01
N TYR A 139 5.20 -5.18 13.05
CA TYR A 139 3.76 -5.38 12.84
C TYR A 139 3.29 -6.83 13.02
N ALA A 140 4.20 -7.79 13.22
CA ALA A 140 3.89 -9.22 13.24
C ALA A 140 2.80 -9.59 14.24
N GLU A 141 2.88 -9.11 15.48
CA GLU A 141 1.90 -9.43 16.52
C GLU A 141 0.53 -8.80 16.21
N GLU A 142 0.48 -7.54 15.76
CA GLU A 142 -0.78 -6.91 15.34
C GLU A 142 -1.41 -7.66 14.15
N LEU A 143 -0.61 -8.05 13.16
CA LEU A 143 -1.09 -8.83 12.03
C LEU A 143 -1.64 -10.18 12.49
N LYS A 144 -0.95 -10.86 13.41
CA LYS A 144 -1.37 -12.14 13.98
C LYS A 144 -2.67 -12.03 14.77
N GLU A 145 -2.81 -11.01 15.61
CA GLU A 145 -4.04 -10.74 16.37
C GLU A 145 -5.23 -10.50 15.43
N ARG A 146 -5.03 -9.67 14.40
CA ARG A 146 -6.05 -9.38 13.37
C ARG A 146 -6.45 -10.60 12.54
N ASN A 147 -5.60 -11.64 12.50
CA ASN A 147 -5.83 -12.89 11.77
C ASN A 147 -6.16 -14.08 12.69
N GLY A 148 -6.77 -13.82 13.85
CA GLY A 148 -7.28 -14.89 14.73
C GLY A 148 -6.17 -15.66 15.46
N GLY A 149 -5.06 -14.99 15.77
CA GLY A 149 -3.93 -15.54 16.51
C GLY A 149 -2.92 -16.30 15.65
N LYS A 150 -3.03 -16.23 14.31
CA LYS A 150 -2.10 -16.85 13.36
C LYS A 150 -1.65 -15.86 12.31
N LEU A 151 -0.41 -16.00 11.85
CA LEU A 151 0.09 -15.20 10.73
C LEU A 151 -0.53 -15.70 9.42
N PRO A 152 -1.00 -14.80 8.54
CA PRO A 152 -1.36 -15.16 7.17
C PRO A 152 -0.10 -15.36 6.32
N GLN A 153 -0.29 -15.83 5.10
CA GLN A 153 0.73 -15.77 4.04
C GLN A 153 1.10 -14.29 3.79
N ILE A 154 2.39 -14.00 3.57
CA ILE A 154 2.88 -12.63 3.36
C ILE A 154 3.59 -12.54 2.01
N ASN A 155 2.96 -11.82 1.07
CA ASN A 155 3.39 -11.73 -0.34
C ASN A 155 4.84 -11.24 -0.48
N SER A 156 5.28 -10.30 0.36
CA SER A 156 6.65 -9.74 0.31
C SER A 156 7.73 -10.80 0.52
N PHE A 157 7.53 -11.73 1.45
CA PHE A 157 8.45 -12.84 1.67
C PHE A 157 8.55 -13.75 0.43
N GLU A 158 7.42 -14.12 -0.15
CA GLU A 158 7.38 -15.01 -1.33
C GLU A 158 7.99 -14.36 -2.56
N VAL A 159 7.71 -13.07 -2.77
CA VAL A 159 8.27 -12.33 -3.89
C VAL A 159 9.79 -12.20 -3.74
N LEU A 160 10.32 -11.96 -2.54
CA LEU A 160 11.77 -11.93 -2.35
C LEU A 160 12.42 -13.28 -2.64
N VAL A 161 11.83 -14.39 -2.17
CA VAL A 161 12.31 -15.75 -2.53
C VAL A 161 12.35 -15.90 -4.05
N TYR A 162 11.27 -15.56 -4.74
CA TYR A 162 11.19 -15.59 -6.19
C TYR A 162 12.25 -14.72 -6.89
N LEU A 163 12.50 -13.51 -6.38
CA LEU A 163 13.48 -12.58 -6.94
C LEU A 163 14.92 -13.06 -6.73
N TYR A 164 15.23 -13.62 -5.56
CA TYR A 164 16.52 -14.24 -5.29
C TYR A 164 16.76 -15.44 -6.21
N GLU A 165 15.76 -16.31 -6.37
CA GLU A 165 15.84 -17.42 -7.34
C GLU A 165 16.11 -16.95 -8.78
N ARG A 166 15.50 -15.83 -9.20
CA ARG A 166 15.70 -15.27 -10.54
C ARG A 166 17.09 -14.71 -10.74
N LYS A 167 17.71 -14.20 -9.69
CA LYS A 167 19.07 -13.65 -9.71
C LYS A 167 20.14 -14.73 -9.54
N GLY A 168 19.75 -15.98 -9.28
CA GLY A 168 20.69 -17.06 -8.96
C GLY A 168 21.25 -16.97 -7.53
N LEU A 169 20.63 -16.17 -6.67
CA LEU A 169 20.99 -16.03 -5.26
C LEU A 169 20.30 -17.14 -4.45
N PHE A 170 20.70 -18.38 -4.71
CA PHE A 170 19.99 -19.55 -4.18
C PHE A 170 20.17 -19.70 -2.67
N GLU A 171 21.34 -19.37 -2.15
CA GLU A 171 21.63 -19.36 -0.72
C GLU A 171 20.74 -18.37 0.04
N ASP A 172 20.62 -17.14 -0.47
CA ASP A 172 19.75 -16.10 0.10
C ASP A 172 18.26 -16.53 0.06
N ALA A 173 17.84 -17.20 -1.02
CA ALA A 173 16.49 -17.75 -1.12
C ALA A 173 16.24 -18.84 -0.07
N LEU A 174 17.18 -19.78 0.12
CA LEU A 174 17.08 -20.84 1.13
C LEU A 174 17.07 -20.28 2.56
N GLU A 175 17.90 -19.28 2.85
CA GLU A 175 17.92 -18.61 4.14
C GLU A 175 16.58 -17.92 4.43
N LEU A 176 16.01 -17.25 3.44
CA LEU A 176 14.70 -16.60 3.59
C LEU A 176 13.57 -17.62 3.81
N ILE A 177 13.58 -18.76 3.12
CA ILE A 177 12.61 -19.85 3.33
C ILE A 177 12.72 -20.40 4.76
N LYS A 178 13.94 -20.59 5.26
CA LYS A 178 14.15 -21.00 6.66
C LYS A 178 13.59 -19.96 7.64
N ARG A 179 13.84 -18.67 7.40
CA ARG A 179 13.30 -17.58 8.22
C ARG A 179 11.77 -17.54 8.20
N ILE A 180 11.13 -17.70 7.05
CA ILE A 180 9.65 -17.79 6.91
C ILE A 180 9.09 -18.87 7.83
N LYS A 181 9.72 -20.05 7.85
CA LYS A 181 9.33 -21.18 8.69
C LYS A 181 9.53 -20.92 10.18
N GLU A 182 10.66 -20.33 10.56
CA GLU A 182 10.96 -19.96 11.95
C GLU A 182 9.97 -18.92 12.50
N LEU A 183 9.52 -18.00 11.64
CA LEU A 183 8.50 -17.00 11.97
C LEU A 183 7.08 -17.58 12.00
N GLY A 184 6.87 -18.83 11.56
CA GLY A 184 5.55 -19.45 11.49
C GLY A 184 4.64 -18.84 10.42
N ILE A 185 5.21 -18.22 9.38
CA ILE A 185 4.47 -17.68 8.25
C ILE A 185 4.10 -18.85 7.31
N PRO A 186 2.83 -19.04 6.95
CA PRO A 186 2.43 -20.06 5.97
C PRO A 186 3.10 -19.82 4.62
N TYR A 187 3.76 -20.86 4.08
CA TYR A 187 4.35 -20.84 2.75
C TYR A 187 3.93 -22.07 1.93
N PRO A 188 2.75 -22.04 1.28
CA PRO A 188 2.15 -23.23 0.68
C PRO A 188 3.00 -23.89 -0.41
N GLN A 189 3.90 -23.16 -1.05
CA GLN A 189 4.77 -23.66 -2.12
C GLN A 189 6.18 -24.06 -1.65
N GLU A 190 6.44 -24.13 -0.33
CA GLU A 190 7.76 -24.43 0.25
C GLU A 190 8.44 -25.64 -0.41
N GLU A 191 7.77 -26.79 -0.47
CA GLU A 191 8.34 -28.04 -1.01
C GLU A 191 8.72 -27.92 -2.49
N GLU A 192 7.86 -27.31 -3.31
CA GLU A 192 8.10 -27.13 -4.74
C GLU A 192 9.29 -26.18 -4.98
N VAL A 193 9.35 -25.09 -4.20
CA VAL A 193 10.41 -24.08 -4.30
C VAL A 193 11.75 -24.67 -3.87
N LEU A 194 11.80 -25.40 -2.74
CA LEU A 194 13.01 -26.06 -2.26
C LEU A 194 13.55 -27.08 -3.27
N LYS A 195 12.66 -27.87 -3.88
CA LYS A 195 13.04 -28.81 -4.95
C LYS A 195 13.63 -28.07 -6.14
N ARG A 196 12.96 -27.02 -6.63
CA ARG A 196 13.41 -26.22 -7.77
C ARG A 196 14.77 -25.56 -7.52
N ILE A 197 15.01 -25.04 -6.32
CA ILE A 197 16.30 -24.45 -5.94
C ILE A 197 17.38 -25.54 -5.91
N SER A 198 17.10 -26.69 -5.30
CA SER A 198 18.04 -27.82 -5.20
C SER A 198 18.44 -28.35 -6.58
N ASP A 199 17.48 -28.52 -7.49
CA ASP A 199 17.72 -28.95 -8.86
C ASP A 199 18.63 -27.96 -9.61
N LYS A 200 18.45 -26.65 -9.40
CA LYS A 200 19.28 -25.61 -10.00
C LYS A 200 20.70 -25.62 -9.44
N ILE A 201 20.88 -25.71 -8.12
CA ILE A 201 22.22 -25.79 -7.49
C ILE A 201 22.99 -27.01 -8.00
N ASN A 202 22.33 -28.17 -8.12
CA ASN A 202 22.96 -29.40 -8.63
C ASN A 202 23.28 -29.36 -10.13
N SER A 203 22.78 -28.36 -10.86
CA SER A 203 23.01 -28.18 -12.30
C SER A 203 24.09 -27.14 -12.64
N LEU A 204 24.65 -26.46 -11.64
CA LEU A 204 25.78 -25.51 -11.74
C LEU A 204 27.12 -26.25 -11.69
#